data_AF-R5JAX6-F1
#
_entry.id   AF-R5JAX6-F1
#
_cell.length_a   1.000
_cell.length_b   1.000
_cell.length_c   1.000
_cell.angle_alpha   90.00
_cell.angle_beta   90.00
_cell.angle_gamma   90.00
#
_symmetry.space_group_name_H-M   'P 1'
#
loop_
_entity.id
_entity.type
_entity.pdbx_description
1 polymer ?
#
loop_
_entity_poly.entity_id
_entity_poly.type
_entity_poly.pdbx_seq_one_letter_code
_entity_poly.pdbx_strand_id
1 'polypeptide(L)' 'MDEEELILNDTLIKKCEEEGIVIALVAINRETKEIELPQNLNDKVKDPNYYVCYCHKDKKGKYIIQKIEETDL' A
#
# COMPACT_ATOMS: atom_id res chain seq x y z
N MET A 1 0.28 -13.82 -4.88
CA MET A 1 0.30 -12.93 -3.70
C MET A 1 1.01 -13.71 -2.63
N ASP A 2 2.23 -13.30 -2.34
CA ASP A 2 3.09 -14.00 -1.38
C ASP A 2 2.63 -13.69 0.06
N GLU A 3 2.98 -14.56 1.00
CA GLU A 3 2.57 -14.43 2.41
C GLU A 3 2.93 -13.07 3.02
N GLU A 4 4.06 -12.50 2.61
CA GLU A 4 4.47 -11.14 3.00
C GLU A 4 3.49 -10.07 2.51
N GLU A 5 3.05 -10.12 1.25
CA GLU A 5 2.12 -9.14 0.69
C GLU A 5 0.76 -9.20 1.40
N LEU A 6 0.31 -10.39 1.82
CA LEU A 6 -0.90 -10.55 2.62
C LEU A 6 -0.78 -9.82 3.97
N ILE A 7 0.36 -9.95 4.66
CA ILE A 7 0.62 -9.27 5.94
C ILE A 7 0.67 -7.75 5.76
N LEU A 8 1.33 -7.27 4.69
CA LEU A 8 1.41 -5.84 4.38
C LEU A 8 0.03 -5.25 4.06
N ASN A 9 -0.77 -5.97 3.28
CA ASN A 9 -2.14 -5.58 2.95
C ASN A 9 -3.03 -5.49 4.18
N ASP A 10 -2.99 -6.49 5.06
CA ASP A 10 -3.78 -6.49 6.31
C ASP A 10 -3.36 -5.34 7.25
N THR A 11 -2.06 -5.07 7.34
CA THR A 11 -1.52 -3.95 8.12
C THR A 11 -2.03 -2.60 7.59
N LEU A 12 -2.01 -2.42 6.28
CA LEU A 12 -2.49 -1.19 5.64
C LEU A 12 -4.01 -1.02 5.81
N ILE A 13 -4.79 -2.08 5.66
CA ILE A 13 -6.24 -2.05 5.83
C ILE A 13 -6.60 -1.61 7.24
N LYS A 14 -6.01 -2.23 8.27
CA LYS A 14 -6.26 -1.84 9.67
C LYS A 14 -5.96 -0.38 9.92
N LYS A 15 -4.81 0.11 9.42
CA LYS A 15 -4.45 1.52 9.58
C LYS A 15 -5.43 2.46 8.87
N CYS A 16 -5.87 2.10 7.66
CA CYS A 16 -6.87 2.89 6.95
C CYS A 16 -8.24 2.87 7.65
N GLU A 17 -8.62 1.77 8.29
CA GLU A 17 -9.83 1.67 9.11
C GLU A 17 -9.73 2.54 10.37
N GLU A 18 -8.62 2.47 11.09
CA GLU A 18 -8.36 3.23 12.32
C GLU A 18 -8.32 4.74 12.07
N GLU A 19 -7.67 5.18 10.98
CA GLU A 19 -7.53 6.59 10.63
C GLU A 19 -8.71 7.13 9.79
N GLY A 20 -9.67 6.28 9.41
CA GLY A 20 -10.81 6.68 8.57
C GLY A 20 -10.41 7.08 7.15
N ILE A 21 -9.27 6.58 6.65
CA ILE A 21 -8.76 6.86 5.31
C ILE A 21 -9.65 6.13 4.30
N VAL A 22 -10.15 6.86 3.31
CA VAL A 22 -10.99 6.30 2.23
C VAL A 22 -10.16 5.87 1.01
N ILE A 23 -9.06 6.58 0.77
CA ILE A 23 -8.20 6.46 -0.40
C ILE A 23 -6.80 6.91 -0.01
N ALA A 24 -5.79 6.11 -0.30
CA ALA A 24 -4.40 6.46 -0.08
C ALA A 24 -3.48 5.73 -1.07
N LEU A 25 -2.48 6.45 -1.53
CA LEU A 25 -1.35 5.90 -2.26
C LEU A 25 -0.17 5.90 -1.30
N VAL A 26 0.37 4.72 -1.00
CA VAL A 26 1.38 4.54 0.04
C VAL A 26 2.52 3.68 -0.46
N ALA A 27 3.68 3.85 0.17
CA ALA A 27 4.79 2.91 0.10
C ALA A 27 4.99 2.32 1.49
N ILE A 28 5.11 1.00 1.57
CA ILE A 28 5.37 0.29 2.83
C ILE A 28 6.79 -0.25 2.79
N ASN A 29 7.62 0.12 3.75
CA ASN A 29 8.94 -0.49 3.89
C ASN A 29 8.77 -1.97 4.30
N ARG A 30 9.34 -2.89 3.54
CA ARG A 30 9.19 -4.33 3.77
C ARG A 30 9.90 -4.80 5.04
N GLU A 31 10.99 -4.17 5.44
CA GLU A 31 11.73 -4.53 6.66
C GLU A 31 11.06 -3.94 7.91
N THR A 32 10.79 -2.65 7.92
CA THR A 32 10.27 -1.95 9.12
C THR A 32 8.74 -1.98 9.22
N LYS A 33 8.04 -2.33 8.13
CA LYS A 33 6.58 -2.27 8.00
C LYS A 33 6.01 -0.85 8.17
N GLU A 34 6.86 0.17 8.08
CA GLU A 34 6.43 1.57 8.15
C GLU A 34 5.73 1.98 6.85
N ILE A 35 4.63 2.69 7.01
CA ILE A 35 3.80 3.21 5.91
C ILE A 35 4.16 4.68 5.72
N GLU A 36 4.59 5.03 4.51
CA GLU A 36 4.91 6.40 4.11
C GLU A 36 4.09 6.84 2.90
N LEU A 37 3.90 8.16 2.78
CA LEU A 37 3.31 8.79 1.60
C LEU A 37 4.43 9.13 0.61
N PRO A 38 4.57 8.38 -0.49
CA PRO A 38 5.69 8.58 -1.41
C PRO A 38 5.55 9.94 -2.10
N GLN A 39 6.59 10.77 -2.00
CA GLN A 39 6.67 12.03 -2.75
C GLN A 39 6.98 11.79 -4.23
N ASN A 40 7.75 10.75 -4.53
CA ASN A 40 8.02 10.28 -5.88
C ASN A 40 7.73 8.78 -5.99
N LEU A 41 6.76 8.43 -6.82
CA LEU A 41 6.33 7.04 -7.03
C LEU A 41 7.38 6.23 -7.79
N ASN A 42 8.02 6.83 -8.79
CA ASN A 42 8.99 6.12 -9.63
C ASN A 42 10.17 5.59 -8.81
N ASP A 43 10.71 6.40 -7.89
CA ASP A 43 11.81 5.97 -7.03
C ASP A 43 11.39 4.84 -6.09
N LYS A 44 10.20 4.95 -5.48
CA LYS A 44 9.72 3.98 -4.49
C LYS A 44 9.28 2.65 -5.11
N VAL A 45 8.71 2.67 -6.32
CA VAL A 45 8.31 1.45 -7.04
C VAL A 45 9.52 0.66 -7.53
N LYS A 46 10.63 1.33 -7.88
CA LYS A 46 11.87 0.68 -8.32
C LYS A 46 12.71 0.16 -7.15
N ASP A 47 12.45 0.62 -5.93
CA ASP A 47 13.16 0.15 -4.74
C ASP A 47 12.54 -1.16 -4.23
N PRO A 48 13.27 -2.30 -4.29
CA PRO A 48 12.76 -3.60 -3.87
C PRO A 48 12.43 -3.66 -2.37
N ASN A 49 12.95 -2.74 -1.56
CA ASN A 49 12.64 -2.65 -0.13
C ASN A 49 11.24 -2.09 0.12
N TYR A 50 10.57 -1.57 -0.90
CA TYR A 50 9.25 -0.98 -0.77
C TYR A 50 8.17 -1.83 -1.44
N TYR A 51 7.00 -1.76 -0.84
CA TYR A 51 5.75 -2.26 -1.38
C TYR A 51 4.85 -1.05 -1.62
N VAL A 52 4.76 -0.62 -2.88
CA VAL A 52 3.92 0.53 -3.25
C VAL A 52 2.55 0.03 -3.63
N CYS A 53 1.53 0.62 -3.02
CA CYS A 53 0.17 0.20 -3.25
C CYS A 53 -0.83 1.34 -3.09
N TYR A 54 -1.92 1.20 -3.83
CA TYR A 54 -3.09 2.04 -3.75
C TYR A 54 -4.17 1.33 -2.94
N CYS A 55 -4.49 1.91 -1.79
CA CYS A 55 -5.57 1.48 -0.91
C CYS A 55 -6.80 2.36 -1.17
N HIS A 56 -7.95 1.76 -1.43
CA HIS A 56 -9.20 2.49 -1.54
C HIS A 56 -10.38 1.67 -1.06
N LYS A 57 -11.43 2.38 -0.62
CA LYS A 57 -12.70 1.77 -0.21
C LYS A 57 -13.64 1.64 -1.40
N ASP A 58 -14.17 0.44 -1.62
CA ASP A 58 -15.14 0.17 -2.67
C ASP A 58 -16.55 0.70 -2.30
N LYS A 59 -17.49 0.62 -3.24
CA LYS A 59 -18.89 1.05 -3.02
C LYS A 59 -19.62 0.26 -1.92
N LYS A 60 -19.10 -0.90 -1.51
CA LYS A 60 -19.64 -1.75 -0.43
C LYS A 60 -18.94 -1.49 0.91
N GLY A 61 -18.02 -0.53 0.98
CA GLY A 61 -17.29 -0.21 2.19
C GLY A 61 -16.13 -1.14 2.49
N LYS A 62 -15.68 -1.96 1.54
CA LYS A 62 -14.53 -2.86 1.71
C LYS A 62 -13.26 -2.20 1.20
N TYR A 63 -12.16 -2.36 1.93
CA TYR A 63 -10.86 -1.92 1.46
C TYR A 63 -10.32 -2.87 0.38
N ILE A 64 -9.80 -2.28 -0.69
CA ILE A 64 -9.14 -2.95 -1.80
C ILE A 64 -7.73 -2.40 -1.89
N ILE A 65 -6.75 -3.30 -1.88
CA ILE A 65 -5.34 -2.97 -2.11
C ILE A 65 -4.96 -3.36 -3.52
N GLN A 66 -4.39 -2.41 -4.26
CA GLN A 66 -3.82 -2.62 -5.59
C GLN A 66 -2.32 -2.32 -5.50
N LYS A 67 -1.49 -3.33 -5.72
CA LYS A 67 -0.04 -3.13 -5.85
C LYS A 67 0.24 -2.32 -7.11
N ILE A 68 1.21 -1.42 -7.04
CA ILE A 68 1.71 -0.65 -8.19
C ILE A 68 3.08 -1.18 -8.54
N GLU A 69 3.26 -1.54 -9.81
CA GLU A 69 4.53 -1.99 -10.37
C GLU A 69 5.09 -0.94 -11.34
N GLU A 70 6.36 -1.06 -11.72
CA GLU A 70 7.02 -0.06 -12.60
C GLU A 70 6.28 0.08 -13.95
N THR A 71 5.64 -0.98 -14.41
CA THR A 71 4.85 -1.00 -15.65
C THR A 71 3.55 -0.22 -15.57
N ASP A 72 3.10 0.17 -14.37
CA ASP A 72 1.88 0.95 -14.14
C ASP A 72 2.13 2.48 -14.11
N LEU A 73 3.39 2.92 -14.20
CA LEU A 73 3.84 4.32 -14.16
C LEU A 73 4.23 4.86 -15.55
#